data_AF-A0A7L3UP93-F1
#
_entry.id   AF-A0A7L3UP93-F1
#
_cell.length_a   1.000
_cell.length_b   1.000
_cell.length_c   1.000
_cell.angle_alpha   90.00
_cell.angle_beta   90.00
_cell.angle_gamma   90.00
#
_symmetry.space_group_name_H-M   'P 1'
#
loop_
_entity.id
_entity.type
_entity.pdbx_description
1 polymer ?
#
loop_
_entity_poly.entity_id
_entity_poly.type
_entity_poly.pdbx_seq_one_letter_code
_entity_poly.pdbx_strand_id
1 'polypeptide(L)'
;LLIVDLKDCFFTIALHESDRQRFAFTLPAINREGPAHRFEWTVLPQGMKNSPTLCQLYVDDALQFLRRAWPNTLIYHYMDDILLAQPDPFSSQQQQELTSRLQ
;
A
#
# COMPACT_ATOMS: atom_id res chain seq x y z
N LEU A 1 7.90 9.93 -17.80
CA LEU A 1 7.20 8.75 -17.22
C LEU A 1 7.84 8.42 -15.89
N LEU A 2 7.03 8.13 -14.88
CA LEU A 2 7.47 7.70 -13.55
C LEU A 2 6.53 6.58 -13.10
N ILE A 3 7.09 5.53 -12.51
CA ILE A 3 6.34 4.39 -11.98
C ILE A 3 6.65 4.33 -10.49
N VAL A 4 5.61 4.25 -9.66
CA VAL A 4 5.70 4.09 -8.21
C VAL A 4 5.10 2.75 -7.83
N ASP A 5 5.89 1.92 -7.15
CA ASP A 5 5.45 0.62 -6.62
C ASP A 5 4.81 0.81 -5.24
N LEU A 6 3.62 0.23 -5.05
CA LEU A 6 2.79 0.33 -3.86
C LEU A 6 2.86 -0.91 -2.94
N LYS A 7 3.79 -1.84 -3.17
CA LYS A 7 3.87 -3.05 -2.32
C LYS A 7 4.00 -2.73 -0.84
N ASP A 8 4.69 -1.63 -0.51
CA ASP A 8 4.86 -1.19 0.86
C ASP A 8 3.65 -0.44 1.42
N CYS A 9 2.74 0.05 0.56
CA CYS A 9 1.53 0.76 0.96
C CYS A 9 0.57 -0.14 1.76
N PHE A 10 0.55 -1.46 1.50
CA PHE A 10 -0.23 -2.40 2.30
C PHE A 10 0.17 -2.36 3.79
N PHE A 11 1.46 -2.17 4.08
CA PHE A 11 1.97 -2.14 5.45
C PHE A 11 1.79 -0.79 6.14
N THR A 12 1.38 0.26 5.42
CA THR A 12 1.08 1.57 6.02
C THR A 12 -0.39 1.71 6.43
N ILE A 13 -1.28 0.84 5.91
CA ILE A 13 -2.71 0.84 6.25
C ILE A 13 -2.96 0.00 7.51
N ALA A 14 -3.31 0.68 8.60
CA ALA A 14 -3.66 0.03 9.86
C ALA A 14 -4.95 -0.79 9.75
N LEU A 15 -4.93 -2.02 10.29
CA LEU A 15 -6.14 -2.81 10.47
C LEU A 15 -6.89 -2.36 11.72
N HIS A 16 -8.22 -2.32 11.60
CA HIS A 16 -9.10 -2.09 12.74
C HIS A 16 -8.92 -3.20 13.79
N GLU A 17 -8.90 -2.84 15.08
CA GLU A 17 -8.53 -3.75 16.18
C GLU A 17 -9.39 -5.00 16.23
N SER A 18 -10.70 -4.86 15.98
CA SER A 18 -11.65 -5.98 15.96
C SER A 18 -11.41 -6.97 14.82
N ASP A 19 -10.71 -6.56 13.76
CA ASP A 19 -10.45 -7.39 12.60
C ASP A 19 -9.11 -8.13 12.69
N ARG A 20 -8.16 -7.68 13.55
CA ARG A 20 -6.82 -8.30 13.68
C ARG A 20 -6.88 -9.79 13.99
N GLN A 21 -7.80 -10.21 14.84
CA GLN A 21 -8.00 -11.62 15.20
C GLN A 21 -8.39 -12.48 13.99
N ARG A 22 -9.13 -11.91 13.02
CA ARG A 22 -9.55 -12.61 11.79
C ARG A 22 -8.39 -12.84 10.83
N PHE A 23 -7.34 -12.03 10.94
CA PHE A 23 -6.10 -12.14 10.19
C PHE A 23 -4.99 -12.80 11.03
N ALA A 24 -5.33 -13.62 12.02
CA ALA A 24 -4.30 -14.35 12.76
C ALA A 24 -3.70 -15.49 11.95
N PHE A 25 -2.41 -15.74 12.15
CA PHE A 25 -1.69 -16.88 11.57
C PHE A 25 -0.86 -17.59 12.63
N THR A 26 -0.51 -18.85 12.34
CA THR A 26 0.23 -19.71 13.26
C THR A 26 1.52 -20.15 12.62
N LEU A 27 2.65 -19.92 13.29
CA LEU A 27 3.95 -20.45 12.90
C LEU A 27 4.18 -21.79 13.62
N PRO A 28 4.33 -22.91 12.88
CA PRO A 28 4.58 -24.21 13.49
C PRO A 28 5.99 -24.25 14.11
N ALA A 29 6.12 -24.92 15.26
CA ALA A 29 7.42 -25.20 15.84
C ALA A 29 8.22 -26.19 14.97
N ILE A 30 9.52 -25.98 14.85
CA ILE A 30 10.43 -26.92 14.19
C ILE A 30 10.27 -28.28 14.86
N ASN A 31 10.08 -29.34 14.04
CA ASN A 31 9.89 -30.72 14.48
C ASN A 31 8.78 -30.94 15.54
N ARG A 32 7.82 -30.02 15.69
CA ARG A 32 6.79 -30.07 16.76
C ARG A 32 7.38 -30.11 18.18
N GLU A 33 8.58 -29.57 18.37
CA GLU A 33 9.30 -29.57 19.67
C GLU A 33 8.63 -28.70 20.75
N GLY A 34 7.65 -27.87 20.36
CA GLY A 34 6.89 -27.03 21.29
C GLY A 34 5.55 -26.57 20.71
N PRO A 35 4.77 -25.78 21.47
CA PRO A 35 3.53 -25.21 20.98
C PRO A 35 3.77 -24.24 19.82
N ALA A 36 2.85 -24.21 18.87
CA ALA A 36 2.90 -23.29 17.75
C ALA A 36 2.61 -21.85 18.21
N HIS A 37 3.30 -20.87 17.62
CA HIS A 37 3.15 -19.46 18.00
C HIS A 37 2.09 -18.81 17.13
N ARG A 38 1.14 -18.09 17.75
CA ARG A 38 0.07 -17.37 17.05
C ARG A 38 0.39 -15.88 16.99
N PHE A 39 0.30 -15.31 15.79
CA PHE A 39 0.51 -13.89 15.51
C PHE A 39 -0.73 -13.29 14.87
N GLU A 40 -0.87 -11.97 14.98
CA GLU A 40 -1.97 -11.21 14.38
C GLU A 40 -1.39 -10.07 13.55
N TRP A 41 -1.97 -9.83 12.38
CA TRP A 41 -1.61 -8.67 11.56
C TRP A 41 -2.16 -7.38 12.21
N THR A 42 -1.30 -6.38 12.37
CA THR A 42 -1.68 -5.03 12.80
C THR A 42 -1.97 -4.10 11.63
N VAL A 43 -1.50 -4.47 10.44
CA VAL A 43 -1.59 -3.74 9.17
C VAL A 43 -2.12 -4.67 8.09
N LEU A 44 -2.58 -4.13 6.97
CA LEU A 44 -3.27 -4.89 5.94
C LEU A 44 -2.33 -5.96 5.31
N PRO A 45 -2.63 -7.27 5.45
CA PRO A 45 -1.80 -8.31 4.87
C PRO A 45 -1.95 -8.38 3.35
N GLN A 46 -0.83 -8.61 2.65
CA GLN A 46 -0.81 -8.95 1.24
C GLN A 46 -1.45 -10.33 1.00
N GLY A 47 -2.08 -10.51 -0.16
CA GLY A 47 -2.66 -11.79 -0.56
C GLY A 47 -4.06 -12.11 -0.01
N MET A 48 -4.67 -11.21 0.76
CA MET A 48 -6.08 -11.36 1.15
C MET A 48 -7.01 -10.76 0.09
N LYS A 49 -8.14 -11.45 -0.17
CA LYS A 49 -9.08 -11.11 -1.25
C LYS A 49 -9.53 -9.64 -1.28
N ASN A 50 -9.72 -9.03 -0.11
CA ASN A 50 -10.24 -7.66 0.01
C ASN A 50 -9.13 -6.62 0.23
N SER A 51 -7.88 -7.03 0.45
CA SER A 51 -6.76 -6.10 0.64
C SER A 51 -6.54 -5.19 -0.56
N PRO A 52 -6.60 -5.66 -1.83
CA PRO A 52 -6.45 -4.78 -2.98
C PRO A 52 -7.50 -3.67 -3.03
N THR A 53 -8.76 -3.98 -2.69
CA THR A 53 -9.85 -2.99 -2.71
C THR A 53 -9.67 -1.92 -1.62
N LEU A 54 -9.24 -2.32 -0.42
CA LEU A 54 -8.98 -1.36 0.66
C LEU A 54 -7.76 -0.49 0.36
N CYS A 55 -6.69 -1.09 -0.17
CA CYS A 55 -5.51 -0.36 -0.62
C CYS A 55 -5.87 0.65 -1.72
N GLN A 56 -6.66 0.22 -2.71
CA GLN A 56 -7.14 1.08 -3.79
C GLN A 56 -7.90 2.32 -3.28
N LEU A 57 -8.79 2.16 -2.29
CA LEU A 57 -9.55 3.27 -1.72
C LEU A 57 -8.63 4.26 -0.99
N TYR A 58 -7.68 3.76 -0.23
CA TYR A 58 -6.71 4.60 0.50
C TYR A 58 -5.80 5.36 -0.46
N VAL A 59 -5.29 4.67 -1.48
CA VAL A 59 -4.43 5.26 -2.52
C VAL A 59 -5.21 6.27 -3.35
N ASP A 60 -6.47 6.01 -3.70
CA ASP A 60 -7.27 6.97 -4.48
C ASP A 60 -7.49 8.28 -3.70
N ASP A 61 -7.72 8.21 -2.38
CA ASP A 61 -7.82 9.39 -1.51
C ASP A 61 -6.48 10.16 -1.47
N ALA A 62 -5.36 9.47 -1.26
CA ALA A 62 -4.03 10.09 -1.28
C ALA A 62 -3.70 10.75 -2.64
N LEU A 63 -4.14 10.13 -3.74
CA LEU A 63 -3.95 10.64 -5.10
C LEU A 63 -4.84 11.84 -5.42
N GLN A 64 -5.97 12.07 -4.73
CA GLN A 64 -6.85 13.20 -5.01
C GLN A 64 -6.11 14.53 -4.92
N PHE A 65 -5.21 14.68 -3.94
CA PHE A 65 -4.42 15.88 -3.80
C PHE A 65 -3.48 16.08 -5.00
N LEU A 66 -2.77 15.02 -5.41
CA LEU A 66 -1.84 15.08 -6.55
C LEU A 66 -2.56 15.38 -7.86
N ARG A 67 -3.75 14.81 -8.08
CA ARG A 67 -4.59 15.11 -9.25
C ARG A 67 -4.99 16.58 -9.31
N ARG A 68 -5.20 17.24 -8.16
CA ARG A 68 -5.50 18.68 -8.09
C ARG A 68 -4.26 19.54 -8.25
N ALA A 69 -3.14 19.13 -7.66
CA ALA A 69 -1.88 19.87 -7.73
C ALA A 69 -1.23 19.80 -9.12
N TRP A 70 -1.36 18.68 -9.82
CA TRP A 70 -0.71 18.40 -11.10
C TRP A 70 -1.74 18.09 -12.22
N PRO A 71 -2.51 19.10 -12.68
CA PRO A 71 -3.60 18.89 -13.64
C PRO A 71 -3.13 18.43 -15.03
N ASN A 72 -1.86 18.64 -15.37
CA ASN A 72 -1.27 18.22 -16.65
C ASN A 72 -0.61 16.83 -16.59
N THR A 73 -0.71 16.15 -15.44
CA THR A 73 -0.11 14.84 -15.21
C THR A 73 -1.20 13.77 -15.27
N LEU A 74 -1.05 12.81 -16.19
CA LEU A 74 -1.83 11.59 -16.20
C LEU A 74 -1.38 10.70 -15.04
N ILE A 75 -2.29 10.41 -14.12
CA ILE A 75 -2.06 9.52 -12.98
C ILE A 75 -2.97 8.31 -13.14
N TYR A 76 -2.37 7.15 -13.40
CA TYR A 76 -3.08 5.88 -13.59
C TYR A 76 -2.66 4.89 -12.51
N HIS A 77 -3.62 4.40 -11.74
CA HIS A 77 -3.39 3.39 -10.70
C HIS A 77 -3.79 2.02 -11.26
N TYR A 78 -2.83 1.11 -11.32
CA TYR A 78 -3.02 -0.26 -11.78
C TYR A 78 -2.47 -1.25 -10.76
N MET A 79 -3.37 -1.90 -10.02
CA MET A 79 -3.01 -2.93 -9.03
C MET A 79 -2.01 -2.39 -7.99
N ASP A 80 -0.75 -2.79 -8.08
CA ASP A 80 0.31 -2.39 -7.13
C ASP A 80 1.23 -1.31 -7.72
N ASP A 81 0.88 -0.72 -8.87
CA ASP A 81 1.67 0.30 -9.56
C ASP A 81 0.87 1.58 -9.80
N ILE A 82 1.50 2.74 -9.58
CA ILE A 82 1.02 4.03 -10.04
C ILE A 82 1.91 4.51 -11.17
N LEU A 83 1.32 4.70 -12.35
CA LEU A 83 1.95 5.32 -13.49
C LEU A 83 1.64 6.82 -13.49
N LEU A 84 2.69 7.65 -13.50
CA LEU A 84 2.60 9.09 -13.69
C LEU A 84 3.26 9.49 -15.01
N ALA A 85 2.51 10.19 -15.86
CA ALA A 85 2.98 10.67 -17.15
C ALA A 85 2.63 12.15 -17.35
N GLN A 86 3.61 12.97 -17.71
CA GLN A 86 3.40 14.37 -18.07
C GLN A 86 4.38 14.75 -19.20
N PRO A 87 4.16 15.86 -19.93
CA PRO A 87 5.04 16.29 -21.02
C PRO A 87 6.46 16.63 -20.56
N ASP A 88 6.58 17.29 -19.41
CA ASP A 88 7.86 17.73 -18.86
C ASP A 88 8.49 16.70 -17.89
N PRO A 89 9.83 16.64 -17.77
CA PRO A 89 10.48 15.80 -16.78
C PRO A 89 10.02 16.11 -15.34
N PHE A 90 9.82 15.09 -14.51
CA PHE A 90 9.50 15.28 -13.09
C PHE A 90 10.71 15.91 -12.37
N SER A 91 10.45 16.98 -11.62
CA SER A 91 11.47 17.60 -10.78
C SER A 91 11.78 16.76 -9.53
N SER A 92 12.96 16.95 -8.94
CA SER A 92 13.34 16.25 -7.70
C SER A 92 12.40 16.57 -6.53
N GLN A 93 11.82 17.76 -6.50
CA GLN A 93 10.82 18.15 -5.49
C GLN A 93 9.53 17.35 -5.65
N GLN A 94 9.03 17.19 -6.88
CA GLN A 94 7.84 16.38 -7.16
C GLN A 94 8.07 14.90 -6.79
N GLN A 95 9.26 14.38 -7.06
CA GLN A 95 9.63 13.01 -6.67
C GLN A 95 9.65 12.83 -5.15
N GLN A 96 10.23 13.78 -4.42
CA GLN A 96 10.23 13.75 -2.95
C GLN A 96 8.82 13.86 -2.36
N GLU A 97 7.97 14.72 -2.93
CA GLU A 97 6.58 14.86 -2.51
C GLU A 97 5.80 13.56 -2.70
N LEU A 98 5.96 12.89 -3.85
CA LEU A 98 5.37 11.57 -4.12
C LEU A 98 5.78 10.53 -3.09
N THR A 99 7.10 10.41 -2.86
CA THR A 99 7.64 9.44 -1.90
C THR A 99 7.07 9.68 -0.51
N SER A 100 7.06 10.93 -0.03
CA SER A 100 6.60 11.26 1.33
C SER A 100 5.10 11.03 1.59
N ARG A 101 4.29 10.92 0.54
CA ARG A 101 2.84 10.74 0.65
C ARG A 101 2.39 9.31 0.43
N LEU A 102 3.13 8.54 -0.37
CA LEU A 102 2.78 7.18 -0.74
C LEU A 102 3.54 6.12 0.07
N GLN A 103 4.66 6.48 0.71
CA GLN A 103 5.47 5.64 1.60
C GLN A 103 5.53 6.23 3.01
#